data_AF-A0A3N6FQR1-F1
#
_entry.id   AF-A0A3N6FQR1-F1
#
_cell.length_a   1.000
_cell.length_b   1.000
_cell.length_c   1.000
_cell.angle_alpha   90.00
_cell.angle_beta   90.00
_cell.angle_gamma   90.00
#
_symmetry.space_group_name_H-M   'P 1'
#
loop_
_entity.id
_entity.type
_entity.pdbx_description
1 polymer ?
#
loop_
_entity_poly.entity_id
_entity_poly.type
_entity_poly.pdbx_seq_one_letter_code
_entity_poly.pdbx_strand_id
1 'polypeptide(L)'
;MVEFDDVVSAVEAMTTPEHHPALHHFDGITDTARLGVDRVLDLQIATARALEPAVLGVVRNRLTVDVPAVIEGDYLTPAAAAAAIREGRAAGRRVRAVFLHEGDPDRITANYAAREPASGEQRHRAEVSAAYSHWLADQAARHGLPVVECRPWDGLAGRVERALGQDGPTMSDPGRRLGP
;
A
#
# COMPACT_ATOMS: atom_id res chain seq x y z
N MET A 1 11.13 -6.84 -8.05
CA MET A 1 10.43 -6.34 -6.86
C MET A 1 10.87 -4.90 -6.66
N VAL A 2 9.99 -4.03 -6.20
CA VAL A 2 10.33 -2.68 -5.77
C VAL A 2 9.83 -2.56 -4.33
N GLU A 3 10.76 -2.48 -3.39
CA GLU A 3 10.48 -2.14 -2.00
C GLU A 3 10.23 -0.64 -1.96
N PHE A 4 8.99 -0.23 -1.71
CA PHE A 4 8.64 1.19 -1.70
C PHE A 4 9.29 1.90 -0.51
N ASP A 5 9.62 1.19 0.56
CA ASP A 5 10.37 1.72 1.71
C ASP A 5 11.77 2.26 1.31
N ASP A 6 12.42 1.67 0.30
CA ASP A 6 13.66 2.21 -0.27
C ASP A 6 13.42 3.55 -0.98
N VAL A 7 12.27 3.69 -1.64
CA VAL A 7 11.86 4.94 -2.30
C VAL A 7 11.52 6.00 -1.26
N VAL A 8 10.80 5.64 -0.19
CA VAL A 8 10.51 6.55 0.93
C VAL A 8 11.81 7.08 1.52
N SER A 9 12.72 6.18 1.90
CA SER A 9 14.03 6.53 2.46
C SER A 9 14.83 7.44 1.54
N ALA A 10 14.84 7.17 0.23
CA ALA A 10 15.53 8.00 -0.75
C ALA A 10 14.89 9.39 -0.90
N VAL A 11 13.56 9.49 -0.95
CA VAL A 11 12.85 10.77 -1.07
C VAL A 11 13.03 11.61 0.20
N GLU A 12 12.93 11.00 1.39
CA GLU A 12 13.19 11.68 2.66
C GLU A 12 14.62 12.22 2.70
N ALA A 13 15.63 11.42 2.32
CA ALA A 13 17.03 11.86 2.29
C ALA A 13 17.32 12.99 1.27
N MET A 14 16.48 13.13 0.24
CA MET A 14 16.60 14.19 -0.78
C MET A 14 15.77 15.44 -0.47
N THR A 15 14.97 15.41 0.59
CA THR A 15 14.06 16.51 0.96
C THR A 15 14.38 17.05 2.35
N THR A 16 13.66 18.09 2.76
CA THR A 16 13.83 18.73 4.08
C THR A 16 12.46 19.03 4.67
N PRO A 17 12.35 19.16 6.01
CA PRO A 17 11.10 19.54 6.66
C PRO A 17 10.53 20.87 6.15
N GLU A 18 11.37 21.82 5.75
CA GLU A 18 10.93 23.12 5.24
C GLU A 18 10.23 23.02 3.87
N HIS A 19 10.71 22.14 2.99
CA HIS A 19 10.18 21.99 1.63
C HIS A 19 9.11 20.90 1.53
N HIS A 20 9.21 19.85 2.34
CA HIS A 20 8.32 18.68 2.29
C HIS A 20 7.87 18.23 3.69
N PRO A 21 7.23 19.09 4.49
CA PRO A 21 6.96 18.83 5.91
C PRO A 21 6.20 17.54 6.21
N ALA A 22 5.36 17.08 5.28
CA ALA A 22 4.59 15.85 5.44
C ALA A 22 5.42 14.56 5.38
N LEU A 23 6.60 14.60 4.75
CA LEU A 23 7.55 13.48 4.73
C LEU A 23 8.39 13.41 6.01
N HIS A 24 8.50 14.53 6.72
CA HIS A 24 9.36 14.67 7.91
C HIS A 24 8.53 14.76 9.20
N HIS A 25 7.30 14.21 9.19
CA HIS A 25 6.38 14.27 10.33
C HIS A 25 6.89 13.55 11.58
N PHE A 26 7.76 12.55 11.40
CA PHE A 26 8.34 11.77 12.47
C PHE A 26 9.73 12.26 12.89
N ASP A 27 10.28 13.27 12.22
CA ASP A 27 11.58 13.83 12.56
C ASP A 27 11.58 14.40 13.97
N GLY A 28 12.61 14.04 14.75
CA GLY A 28 12.75 14.44 16.15
C GLY A 28 11.80 13.74 17.12
N ILE A 29 10.90 12.87 16.64
CA ILE A 29 10.05 12.03 17.50
C ILE A 29 10.83 10.76 17.84
N THR A 30 11.52 10.79 18.97
CA THR A 30 12.36 9.66 19.44
C THR A 30 11.57 8.46 19.94
N ASP A 31 10.31 8.67 20.33
CA ASP A 31 9.42 7.63 20.83
C ASP A 31 7.98 7.98 20.44
N THR A 32 7.44 7.30 19.43
CA THR A 32 6.08 7.51 18.95
C THR A 32 5.02 7.09 19.97
N ALA A 33 5.36 6.23 20.94
CA ALA A 33 4.43 5.82 22.00
C ALA A 33 4.08 6.96 22.96
N ARG A 34 4.80 8.09 22.90
CA ARG A 34 4.44 9.33 23.60
C ARG A 34 3.26 10.06 22.95
N LEU A 35 2.92 9.72 21.71
CA LEU A 35 1.74 10.21 21.01
C LEU A 35 0.57 9.24 21.19
N GLY A 36 -0.66 9.75 21.10
CA GLY A 36 -1.83 8.88 21.01
C GLY A 36 -1.88 8.15 19.66
N VAL A 37 -2.46 6.94 19.65
CA VAL A 37 -2.61 6.10 18.43
C VAL A 37 -3.21 6.88 17.27
N ASP A 38 -4.30 7.62 17.50
CA ASP A 38 -4.96 8.44 16.48
C ASP A 38 -4.03 9.50 15.89
N ARG A 39 -3.16 10.10 16.72
CA ARG A 39 -2.22 11.12 16.25
C ARG A 39 -1.12 10.51 15.39
N VAL A 40 -0.60 9.35 15.76
CA VAL A 40 0.39 8.64 14.94
C VAL A 40 -0.24 8.22 13.61
N LEU A 41 -1.48 7.71 13.65
CA LEU A 41 -2.24 7.34 12.47
C LEU A 41 -2.44 8.52 11.51
N ASP A 42 -2.86 9.68 12.02
CA ASP A 42 -3.03 10.90 11.22
C ASP A 42 -1.73 11.31 10.52
N LEU A 43 -0.61 11.27 11.24
CA LEU A 43 0.71 11.57 10.69
C LEU A 43 1.11 10.54 9.61
N GLN A 44 0.88 9.26 9.87
CA GLN A 44 1.17 8.18 8.92
C GLN A 44 0.35 8.32 7.63
N ILE A 45 -0.94 8.64 7.73
CA ILE A 45 -1.81 8.90 6.58
C ILE A 45 -1.33 10.14 5.81
N ALA A 46 -0.93 11.21 6.50
CA ALA A 46 -0.43 12.41 5.86
C ALA A 46 0.87 12.14 5.07
N THR A 47 1.80 11.38 5.66
CA THR A 47 3.03 10.91 4.99
C THR A 47 2.69 10.03 3.79
N ALA A 48 1.76 9.07 3.92
CA ALA A 48 1.33 8.21 2.82
C ALA A 48 0.80 9.01 1.62
N ARG A 49 -0.05 10.01 1.90
CA ARG A 49 -0.60 10.90 0.87
C ARG A 49 0.48 11.75 0.20
N ALA A 50 1.47 12.22 0.95
CA ALA A 50 2.59 12.98 0.40
C ALA A 50 3.47 12.14 -0.54
N LEU A 51 3.50 10.82 -0.37
CA LEU A 51 4.26 9.87 -1.19
C LEU A 51 3.52 9.38 -2.44
N GLU A 52 2.23 9.67 -2.61
CA GLU A 52 1.46 9.23 -3.79
C GLU A 52 2.10 9.61 -5.14
N PRO A 53 2.68 10.82 -5.32
CA PRO A 53 3.40 11.17 -6.55
C PRO A 53 4.61 10.25 -6.82
N ALA A 54 5.31 9.81 -5.78
CA ALA A 54 6.44 8.89 -5.91
C ALA A 54 5.96 7.49 -6.34
N VAL A 55 4.84 7.00 -5.78
CA VAL A 55 4.20 5.74 -6.23
C VAL A 55 3.92 5.79 -7.73
N LEU A 56 3.27 6.87 -8.19
CA LEU A 56 2.95 7.04 -9.62
C LEU A 56 4.21 7.19 -10.47
N GLY A 57 5.26 7.86 -9.97
CA GLY A 57 6.55 7.94 -10.64
C GLY A 57 7.17 6.55 -10.89
N VAL A 58 7.16 5.68 -9.87
CA VAL A 58 7.62 4.30 -9.99
C VAL A 58 6.78 3.53 -11.01
N VAL A 59 5.44 3.61 -10.92
CA VAL A 59 4.53 2.94 -11.84
C VAL A 59 4.78 3.37 -13.28
N ARG A 60 4.84 4.68 -13.56
CA ARG A 60 5.13 5.20 -14.91
C ARG A 60 6.43 4.64 -15.47
N ASN A 61 7.49 4.61 -14.66
CA ASN A 61 8.76 4.04 -15.08
C ASN A 61 8.70 2.51 -15.27
N ARG A 62 7.82 1.79 -14.59
CA ARG A 62 7.58 0.35 -14.85
C ARG A 62 6.76 0.11 -16.10
N LEU A 63 5.84 1.02 -16.44
CA LEU A 63 5.04 0.93 -17.65
C LEU A 63 5.87 1.07 -18.94
N THR A 64 7.08 1.64 -18.90
CA THR A 64 7.97 1.79 -20.07
C THR A 64 8.77 0.54 -20.40
N VAL A 65 8.83 -0.45 -19.50
CA VAL A 65 9.59 -1.69 -19.68
C VAL A 65 8.65 -2.88 -19.82
N ASP A 66 9.07 -3.92 -20.56
CA ASP A 66 8.30 -5.16 -20.72
C ASP A 66 8.76 -6.26 -19.76
N VAL A 67 8.83 -5.90 -18.47
CA VAL A 67 9.18 -6.81 -17.39
C VAL A 67 8.15 -6.63 -16.26
N PRO A 68 7.44 -7.69 -15.84
CA PRO A 68 6.53 -7.61 -14.71
C PRO A 68 7.24 -7.16 -13.43
N ALA A 69 6.58 -6.32 -12.64
CA ALA A 69 7.07 -5.86 -11.35
C ALA A 69 5.96 -5.92 -10.30
N VAL A 70 6.36 -6.21 -9.06
CA VAL A 70 5.56 -6.03 -7.85
C VAL A 70 6.16 -4.86 -7.09
N ILE A 71 5.30 -3.93 -6.66
CA ILE A 71 5.63 -2.84 -5.76
C ILE A 71 4.97 -3.19 -4.43
N GLU A 72 5.74 -3.24 -3.35
CA GLU A 72 5.27 -3.51 -2.00
C GLU A 72 5.89 -2.55 -0.99
N GLY A 73 5.45 -2.56 0.26
CA GLY A 73 5.97 -1.70 1.33
C GLY A 73 4.90 -0.82 1.96
N ASP A 74 5.33 0.05 2.86
CA ASP A 74 4.43 0.97 3.56
C ASP A 74 4.01 2.13 2.65
N TYR A 75 3.04 2.93 3.11
CA TYR A 75 2.62 4.18 2.46
C TYR A 75 1.98 4.07 1.06
N LEU A 76 1.78 2.87 0.52
CA LEU A 76 1.02 2.64 -0.70
C LEU A 76 -0.48 2.88 -0.45
N THR A 77 -1.02 4.03 -0.87
CA THR A 77 -2.43 4.35 -0.65
C THR A 77 -3.35 3.69 -1.70
N PRO A 78 -4.60 3.35 -1.33
CA PRO A 78 -5.62 2.93 -2.30
C PRO A 78 -5.92 3.97 -3.40
N ALA A 79 -5.82 5.26 -3.09
CA ALA A 79 -6.00 6.32 -4.09
C ALA A 79 -4.89 6.29 -5.15
N ALA A 80 -3.62 6.15 -4.74
CA ALA A 80 -2.49 6.01 -5.65
C ALA A 80 -2.58 4.72 -6.46
N ALA A 81 -2.97 3.60 -5.84
CA ALA A 81 -3.20 2.34 -6.56
C ALA A 81 -4.31 2.46 -7.62
N ALA A 82 -5.42 3.11 -7.30
CA ALA A 82 -6.49 3.36 -8.26
C ALA A 82 -6.02 4.28 -9.42
N ALA A 83 -5.20 5.29 -9.14
CA ALA A 83 -4.58 6.13 -10.16
C ALA A 83 -3.61 5.34 -11.06
N ALA A 84 -2.75 4.52 -10.47
CA ALA A 84 -1.82 3.64 -11.16
C ALA A 84 -2.56 2.67 -12.11
N ILE A 85 -3.70 2.11 -11.69
CA ILE A 85 -4.55 1.27 -12.54
C ILE A 85 -5.07 2.04 -13.75
N ARG A 86 -5.53 3.28 -13.57
CA ARG A 86 -5.97 4.14 -14.68
C ARG A 86 -4.83 4.45 -15.65
N GLU A 87 -3.64 4.78 -15.14
CA GLU A 87 -2.46 5.03 -15.98
C GLU A 87 -2.03 3.79 -16.76
N GLY A 88 -2.04 2.62 -16.12
CA GLY A 88 -1.80 1.34 -16.79
C GLY A 88 -2.76 1.13 -17.96
N ARG A 89 -4.07 1.29 -17.71
CA ARG A 89 -5.10 1.17 -18.77
C ARG A 89 -4.87 2.16 -19.92
N ALA A 90 -4.55 3.41 -19.60
CA ALA A 90 -4.27 4.44 -20.61
C ALA A 90 -3.02 4.12 -21.45
N ALA A 91 -2.02 3.46 -20.85
CA ALA A 91 -0.82 2.97 -21.52
C ALA A 91 -1.01 1.62 -22.25
N GLY A 92 -2.22 1.04 -22.24
CA GLY A 92 -2.46 -0.30 -22.80
C GLY A 92 -1.77 -1.43 -22.03
N ARG A 93 -1.45 -1.22 -20.76
CA ARG A 93 -0.77 -2.19 -19.88
C ARG A 93 -1.66 -2.57 -18.70
N ARG A 94 -1.37 -3.72 -18.09
CA ARG A 94 -2.13 -4.21 -16.94
C ARG A 94 -1.44 -3.83 -15.64
N VAL A 95 -2.12 -3.04 -14.82
CA VAL A 95 -1.77 -2.79 -13.42
C VAL A 95 -2.93 -3.32 -12.56
N ARG A 96 -2.59 -3.97 -11.46
CA ARG A 96 -3.54 -4.49 -10.47
C ARG A 96 -3.00 -4.19 -9.08
N ALA A 97 -3.90 -4.07 -8.11
CA ALA A 97 -3.55 -3.83 -6.72
C ALA A 97 -4.43 -4.70 -5.82
N VAL A 98 -3.89 -5.04 -4.65
CA VAL A 98 -4.58 -5.76 -3.58
C VAL A 98 -4.04 -5.25 -2.27
N PHE A 99 -4.90 -5.15 -1.26
CA PHE A 99 -4.54 -4.75 0.09
C PHE A 99 -4.68 -5.92 1.03
N LEU A 100 -3.71 -6.11 1.93
CA LEU A 100 -3.76 -7.13 2.95
C LEU A 100 -4.28 -6.52 4.26
N HIS A 101 -5.19 -7.22 4.92
CA HIS A 101 -5.79 -6.77 6.18
C HIS A 101 -5.38 -7.67 7.36
N GLU A 102 -4.88 -7.05 8.43
CA GLU A 102 -4.74 -7.63 9.76
C GLU A 102 -5.13 -6.53 10.75
N GLY A 103 -6.37 -6.60 11.24
CA GLY A 103 -6.96 -5.62 12.14
C GLY A 103 -6.79 -5.93 13.63
N ASP A 104 -6.10 -7.02 13.97
CA ASP A 104 -5.93 -7.50 15.35
C ASP A 104 -4.55 -7.12 15.93
N PRO A 105 -4.47 -6.14 16.85
CA PRO A 105 -3.21 -5.68 17.43
C PRO A 105 -2.52 -6.75 18.28
N ASP A 106 -3.23 -7.72 18.85
CA ASP A 106 -2.61 -8.79 19.64
C ASP A 106 -1.77 -9.69 18.72
N ARG A 107 -2.31 -10.00 17.54
CA ARG A 107 -1.59 -10.79 16.52
C ARG A 107 -0.41 -10.03 15.95
N ILE A 108 -0.56 -8.75 15.67
CA ILE A 108 0.53 -7.91 15.18
C ILE A 108 1.63 -7.83 16.25
N THR A 109 1.27 -7.65 17.52
CA THR A 109 2.22 -7.66 18.64
C THR A 109 2.99 -8.98 18.71
N ALA A 110 2.30 -10.12 18.59
CA ALA A 110 2.94 -11.44 18.56
C ALA A 110 3.88 -11.60 17.36
N ASN A 111 3.50 -11.10 16.19
CA ASN A 111 4.36 -11.11 15.00
C ASN A 111 5.62 -10.25 15.22
N TYR A 112 5.50 -9.07 15.82
CA TYR A 112 6.65 -8.23 16.16
C TYR A 112 7.57 -8.90 17.17
N ALA A 113 7.03 -9.49 18.24
CA ALA A 113 7.84 -10.20 19.23
C ALA A 113 8.63 -11.37 18.61
N ALA A 114 8.04 -12.08 17.63
CA ALA A 114 8.73 -13.15 16.91
C ALA A 114 9.83 -12.64 15.97
N ARG A 115 9.61 -11.51 15.29
CA ARG A 115 10.58 -10.93 14.34
C ARG A 115 11.70 -10.16 15.02
N GLU A 116 11.37 -9.47 16.11
CA GLU A 116 12.22 -8.47 16.76
C GLU A 116 12.22 -8.69 18.29
N PRO A 117 12.68 -9.86 18.78
CA PRO A 117 12.57 -10.23 20.20
C PRO A 117 13.35 -9.31 21.15
N ALA A 118 14.34 -8.57 20.66
CA ALA A 118 15.16 -7.64 21.43
C ALA A 118 14.55 -6.22 21.56
N SER A 119 13.47 -5.91 20.82
CA SER A 119 12.88 -4.58 20.76
C SER A 119 11.87 -4.29 21.89
N GLY A 120 11.70 -5.22 22.83
CA GLY A 120 10.70 -5.12 23.89
C GLY A 120 9.26 -5.31 23.40
N GLU A 121 8.29 -4.98 24.24
CA GLU A 121 6.87 -5.07 23.89
C GLU A 121 6.47 -3.93 22.96
N GLN A 122 6.01 -4.26 21.75
CA GLN A 122 5.67 -3.29 20.70
C GLN A 122 4.16 -3.06 20.57
N ARG A 123 3.43 -3.10 21.69
CA ARG A 123 1.96 -3.03 21.72
C ARG A 123 1.41 -1.76 21.07
N HIS A 124 1.95 -0.60 21.42
CA HIS A 124 1.52 0.67 20.85
C HIS A 124 1.70 0.72 19.32
N ARG A 125 2.86 0.26 18.82
CA ARG A 125 3.13 0.15 17.37
C ARG A 125 2.11 -0.77 16.69
N ALA A 126 1.78 -1.89 17.31
CA ALA A 126 0.79 -2.83 16.79
C ALA A 126 -0.63 -2.24 16.74
N GLU A 127 -1.02 -1.42 17.72
CA GLU A 127 -2.31 -0.71 17.71
C GLU A 127 -2.39 0.30 16.57
N VAL A 128 -1.31 1.07 16.33
CA VAL A 128 -1.21 1.97 15.18
C VAL A 128 -1.30 1.20 13.87
N SER A 129 -0.57 0.09 13.73
CA SER A 129 -0.61 -0.74 12.52
C SER A 129 -1.98 -1.36 12.26
N ALA A 130 -2.69 -1.82 13.29
CA ALA A 130 -4.05 -2.30 13.16
C ALA A 130 -4.99 -1.18 12.68
N ALA A 131 -4.90 0.00 13.29
CA ALA A 131 -5.71 1.17 12.91
C ALA A 131 -5.43 1.61 11.45
N TYR A 132 -4.17 1.60 11.04
CA TYR A 132 -3.78 1.89 9.66
C TYR A 132 -4.27 0.81 8.69
N SER A 133 -4.25 -0.47 9.07
CA SER A 133 -4.80 -1.57 8.27
C SER A 133 -6.31 -1.43 8.06
N HIS A 134 -7.07 -1.05 9.09
CA HIS A 134 -8.50 -0.72 8.96
C HIS A 134 -8.73 0.46 8.01
N TRP A 135 -7.95 1.54 8.16
CA TRP A 135 -8.04 2.68 7.25
C TRP A 135 -7.76 2.30 5.79
N LEU A 136 -6.71 1.51 5.53
CA LEU A 136 -6.38 1.01 4.19
C LEU A 136 -7.52 0.16 3.61
N ALA A 137 -8.10 -0.75 4.40
CA ALA A 137 -9.22 -1.58 3.97
C ALA A 137 -10.45 -0.74 3.58
N ASP A 138 -10.80 0.25 4.41
CA ASP A 138 -11.89 1.18 4.15
C ASP A 138 -11.66 2.01 2.89
N GLN A 139 -10.44 2.53 2.70
CA GLN A 139 -10.08 3.29 1.51
C GLN A 139 -10.06 2.40 0.26
N ALA A 140 -9.56 1.18 0.35
CA ALA A 140 -9.58 0.21 -0.74
C ALA A 140 -11.02 -0.11 -1.19
N ALA A 141 -11.92 -0.35 -0.24
CA ALA A 141 -13.34 -0.55 -0.53
C ALA A 141 -13.97 0.63 -1.27
N ARG A 142 -13.65 1.88 -0.87
CA ARG A 142 -14.13 3.11 -1.56
C ARG A 142 -13.64 3.23 -2.99
N HIS A 143 -12.49 2.65 -3.31
CA HIS A 143 -11.93 2.63 -4.66
C HIS A 143 -12.26 1.34 -5.45
N GLY A 144 -13.03 0.42 -4.86
CA GLY A 144 -13.35 -0.87 -5.47
C GLY A 144 -12.13 -1.79 -5.62
N LEU A 145 -11.13 -1.63 -4.76
CA LEU A 145 -9.91 -2.44 -4.77
C LEU A 145 -10.06 -3.64 -3.83
N PRO A 146 -9.54 -4.82 -4.20
CA PRO A 146 -9.67 -6.01 -3.37
C PRO A 146 -8.88 -5.87 -2.06
N VAL A 147 -9.52 -6.30 -0.98
CA VAL A 147 -8.91 -6.48 0.35
C VAL A 147 -8.93 -7.97 0.69
N VAL A 148 -7.81 -8.49 1.18
CA VAL A 148 -7.67 -9.90 1.54
C VAL A 148 -7.16 -10.00 2.97
N GLU A 149 -7.89 -10.75 3.80
CA GLU A 149 -7.44 -11.10 5.15
C GLU A 149 -6.10 -11.85 5.09
N CYS A 150 -5.12 -11.40 5.88
CA CYS A 150 -3.81 -12.03 6.02
C CYS A 150 -3.93 -13.49 6.49
N ARG A 151 -4.93 -13.76 7.35
CA ARG A 151 -5.11 -15.05 8.01
C ARG A 151 -6.25 -15.88 7.38
N PRO A 152 -6.12 -17.21 7.37
CA PRO A 152 -4.92 -17.99 7.70
C PRO A 152 -3.79 -17.76 6.67
N TRP A 153 -2.52 -17.89 7.06
CA TRP A 153 -1.41 -17.74 6.11
C TRP A 153 -1.44 -18.81 5.03
N ASP A 154 -1.84 -20.02 5.40
CA ASP A 154 -2.03 -21.11 4.45
C ASP A 154 -3.04 -20.69 3.37
N GLY A 155 -2.61 -20.81 2.13
CA GLY A 155 -3.41 -20.43 0.96
C GLY A 155 -3.59 -18.92 0.75
N LEU A 156 -2.87 -18.04 1.48
CA LEU A 156 -2.93 -16.58 1.27
C LEU A 156 -2.60 -16.21 -0.17
N ALA A 157 -1.53 -16.76 -0.75
CA ALA A 157 -1.17 -16.51 -2.14
C ALA A 157 -2.32 -16.83 -3.11
N GLY A 158 -2.98 -17.98 -2.93
CA GLY A 158 -4.15 -18.36 -3.75
C GLY A 158 -5.36 -17.44 -3.53
N ARG A 159 -5.56 -16.88 -2.32
CA ARG A 159 -6.61 -15.87 -2.08
C ARG A 159 -6.28 -14.55 -2.78
N VAL A 160 -5.02 -14.12 -2.73
CA VAL A 160 -4.52 -12.94 -3.44
C VAL A 160 -4.68 -13.09 -4.95
N GLU A 161 -4.27 -14.22 -5.53
CA GLU A 161 -4.44 -14.50 -6.96
C GLU A 161 -5.91 -14.46 -7.38
N ARG A 162 -6.81 -15.08 -6.60
CA ARG A 162 -8.25 -15.03 -6.85
C ARG A 162 -8.78 -13.60 -6.80
N ALA A 163 -8.40 -12.82 -5.80
CA ALA A 163 -8.82 -11.44 -5.66
C ALA A 163 -8.36 -10.58 -6.84
N LEU A 164 -7.11 -10.74 -7.27
CA LEU A 164 -6.53 -10.08 -8.45
C LEU A 164 -7.07 -10.59 -9.81
N GLY A 165 -7.82 -11.69 -9.79
CA GLY A 165 -8.48 -12.30 -10.95
C GLY A 165 -9.96 -11.95 -11.09
N GLN A 166 -10.59 -11.36 -10.06
CA GLN A 166 -12.04 -11.08 -10.02
C GLN A 166 -12.44 -9.72 -10.64
N ASP A 167 -11.50 -8.96 -11.21
CA ASP A 167 -11.81 -7.75 -11.97
C ASP A 167 -12.53 -8.10 -13.31
N GLY A 168 -13.87 -8.09 -13.32
CA GLY A 168 -14.71 -8.13 -14.53
C GLY A 168 -15.19 -6.71 -14.98
N PRO A 169 -15.86 -6.55 -16.15
CA PRO A 169 -16.13 -7.52 -17.21
C PRO A 169 -15.15 -7.38 -18.39
N THR A 170 -14.86 -8.50 -19.07
CA THR A 170 -14.56 -8.43 -20.49
C THR A 170 -15.85 -8.01 -21.18
N MET A 171 -15.93 -6.78 -21.68
CA MET A 171 -16.91 -6.47 -22.72
C MET A 171 -16.56 -7.35 -23.91
N SER A 172 -17.29 -8.46 -24.04
CA SER A 172 -17.41 -9.16 -25.31
C SER A 172 -17.88 -8.15 -26.35
N ASP A 173 -16.98 -7.81 -27.28
CA ASP A 173 -17.27 -7.11 -28.52
C ASP A 173 -18.39 -7.86 -29.26
N PRO A 174 -19.63 -7.35 -29.34
CA PRO A 174 -20.67 -7.94 -30.15
C PRO A 174 -20.70 -7.18 -31.47
N GLY A 175 -19.66 -7.30 -32.32
CA GLY A 175 -19.67 -6.44 -33.49
C GLY A 175 -18.64 -6.62 -34.59
N ARG A 176 -17.78 -7.63 -34.61
CA ARG A 176 -17.00 -7.94 -35.82
C ARG A 176 -17.71 -8.99 -36.67
N ARG A 177 -18.73 -8.56 -37.42
CA ARG A 177 -19.10 -9.26 -38.67
C ARG A 177 -18.29 -8.65 -39.81
N LEU A 178 -17.61 -9.55 -40.51
CA LEU A 178 -16.83 -9.35 -41.71
C LEU A 178 -17.67 -8.68 -42.81
N GLY A 179 -16.99 -7.91 -43.68
CA GLY A 179 -17.55 -7.45 -44.96
C GLY A 179 -17.83 -8.60 -45.93
N PRO A 180 -17.98 -8.36 -47.24
CA PRO A 180 -17.57 -7.17 -48.00
C PRO A 180 -18.64 -6.06 -48.11
#